data_AF-A0A524D8G8-F1
#
_entry.id   AF-A0A524D8G8-F1
#
_cell.length_a   1.000
_cell.length_b   1.000
_cell.length_c   1.000
_cell.angle_alpha   90.00
_cell.angle_beta   90.00
_cell.angle_gamma   90.00
#
_symmetry.space_group_name_H-M   'P 1'
#
loop_
_entity.id
_entity.type
_entity.pdbx_description
1 polymer ?
#
loop_
_entity_poly.entity_id
_entity_poly.type
_entity_poly.pdbx_seq_one_letter_code
_entity_poly.pdbx_strand_id
1 'polypeptide(L)'
;MSEIEEKNKNETELEEQNEEKEKKKQKKKGKPQLSPESPPTEFIQFMLTAIGFYDYIFSRPFDLLFQDRAFMQYEVQIIEPLINYNESFKKVHEEYAVDELISSIMEAGKKRAAEGGYTNSLQKTSRKYTLPLYIGTIAAMGVVLVLSFMGLIPAGVEWYVMIPVLIVACLGPTLINYFMQKNWMKFIEDNLQDFISENINELKKGRDFVQEVINTAHGIMMEKEIDGRRFRMMVFNNDYENLNILEERAQKGIRFYVADFSTPPFEEMGDEANKAEKPKIDEGSEESEEFEKSDEWEIKEEG
;
A
#
# COMPACT_ATOMS: atom_id res chain seq x y z
N MET A 1 -14.26 22.42 34.00
CA MET A 1 -14.03 20.98 33.71
C MET A 1 -15.05 20.40 32.72
N SER A 2 -16.14 21.10 32.37
CA SER A 2 -17.20 20.55 31.50
C SER A 2 -17.03 20.79 29.99
N GLU A 3 -16.21 21.75 29.54
CA GLU A 3 -16.10 22.08 28.10
C GLU A 3 -15.05 21.24 27.33
N ILE A 4 -14.13 20.58 28.04
CA ILE A 4 -13.08 19.76 27.40
C ILE A 4 -13.59 18.32 27.18
N GLU A 5 -14.42 17.80 28.08
CA GLU A 5 -15.05 16.47 27.91
C GLU A 5 -16.11 16.47 26.79
N GLU A 6 -16.84 17.57 26.61
CA GLU A 6 -17.88 17.69 25.57
C GLU A 6 -17.30 17.81 24.15
N LYS A 7 -16.06 18.29 24.03
CA LYS A 7 -15.34 18.40 22.75
C LYS A 7 -14.75 17.06 22.29
N ASN A 8 -14.21 16.27 23.23
CA ASN A 8 -13.71 14.93 22.92
C ASN A 8 -14.83 13.97 22.56
N LYS A 9 -15.99 14.06 23.21
CA LYS A 9 -17.14 13.18 22.91
C LYS A 9 -17.73 13.43 21.51
N ASN A 10 -17.71 14.68 21.05
CA ASN A 10 -18.17 15.04 19.70
C ASN A 10 -17.19 14.62 18.59
N GLU A 11 -15.88 14.54 18.85
CA GLU A 11 -14.92 14.04 17.86
C GLU A 11 -15.03 12.52 17.66
N THR A 12 -15.24 11.76 18.74
CA THR A 12 -15.42 10.30 18.67
C THR A 12 -16.72 9.89 17.97
N GLU A 13 -17.84 10.57 18.23
CA GLU A 13 -19.13 10.28 17.56
C GLU A 13 -19.12 10.68 16.07
N LEU A 14 -18.29 11.64 15.66
CA LEU A 14 -18.14 12.04 14.24
C LEU A 14 -17.25 11.09 13.44
N GLU A 15 -16.26 10.45 14.09
CA GLU A 15 -15.46 9.39 13.47
C GLU A 15 -16.28 8.12 13.26
N GLU A 16 -17.03 7.65 14.26
CA GLU A 16 -17.90 6.47 14.14
C GLU A 16 -19.00 6.66 13.06
N GLN A 17 -19.62 7.84 12.98
CA GLN A 17 -20.62 8.11 11.93
C GLN A 17 -20.04 8.24 10.52
N ASN A 18 -18.76 8.62 10.38
CA ASN A 18 -18.09 8.65 9.09
C ASN A 18 -17.65 7.25 8.65
N GLU A 19 -17.21 6.39 9.57
CA GLU A 19 -16.90 5.00 9.28
C GLU A 19 -18.13 4.24 8.78
N GLU A 20 -19.28 4.42 9.42
CA GLU A 20 -20.52 3.73 9.02
C GLU A 20 -21.06 4.22 7.64
N LYS A 21 -20.85 5.50 7.31
CA LYS A 21 -21.21 6.08 6.00
C LYS A 21 -20.23 5.72 4.90
N GLU A 22 -18.93 5.53 5.21
CA GLU A 22 -17.95 5.02 4.24
C GLU A 22 -18.14 3.53 3.94
N LYS A 23 -18.46 2.70 4.94
CA LYS A 23 -18.82 1.27 4.74
C LYS A 23 -20.02 1.10 3.81
N LYS A 24 -21.01 2.01 3.84
CA LYS A 24 -22.18 1.98 2.94
C LYS A 24 -21.91 2.44 1.50
N LYS A 25 -20.90 3.29 1.25
CA LYS A 25 -20.57 3.78 -0.10
C LYS A 25 -19.62 2.89 -0.90
N GLN A 26 -18.87 1.98 -0.26
CA GLN A 26 -17.93 1.09 -0.95
C GLN A 26 -18.57 -0.21 -1.51
N LYS A 27 -19.83 -0.53 -1.17
CA LYS A 27 -20.56 -1.72 -1.68
C LYS A 27 -20.92 -1.71 -3.17
N LYS A 28 -20.51 -0.70 -3.96
CA LYS A 28 -20.79 -0.61 -5.40
C LYS A 28 -19.50 -0.41 -6.21
N LYS A 29 -18.68 -1.45 -6.33
CA LYS A 29 -17.85 -1.73 -7.51
C LYS A 29 -17.38 -3.18 -7.40
N GLY A 30 -18.02 -4.04 -8.21
CA GLY A 30 -17.80 -5.49 -8.19
C GLY A 30 -16.37 -5.87 -8.53
N LYS A 31 -15.77 -6.65 -7.62
CA LYS A 31 -14.72 -7.64 -7.85
C LYS A 31 -15.28 -8.98 -7.34
N PRO A 32 -14.80 -10.12 -7.85
CA PRO A 32 -15.53 -11.38 -7.75
C PRO A 32 -15.68 -11.77 -6.29
N GLN A 33 -16.93 -11.92 -5.86
CA GLN A 33 -17.23 -12.57 -4.58
C GLN A 33 -16.81 -14.03 -4.77
N LEU A 34 -15.98 -14.53 -3.85
CA LEU A 34 -15.75 -15.96 -3.69
C LEU A 34 -17.12 -16.65 -3.65
N SER A 35 -17.43 -17.37 -4.72
CA SER A 35 -18.66 -18.14 -4.85
C SER A 35 -18.35 -19.58 -4.43
N PRO A 36 -19.32 -20.35 -3.90
CA PRO A 36 -19.18 -21.80 -3.75
C PRO A 36 -18.71 -22.52 -5.03
N GLU A 37 -18.93 -21.91 -6.20
CA GLU A 37 -18.52 -22.42 -7.52
C GLU A 37 -17.10 -21.98 -7.95
N SER A 38 -16.42 -21.11 -7.19
CA SER A 38 -15.07 -20.65 -7.51
C SER A 38 -14.07 -21.82 -7.45
N PRO A 39 -13.11 -21.89 -8.41
CA PRO A 39 -12.08 -22.91 -8.38
C PRO A 39 -11.23 -22.78 -7.09
N PRO A 40 -10.74 -23.90 -6.52
CA PRO A 40 -9.92 -23.90 -5.31
C PRO A 40 -8.71 -22.96 -5.38
N THR A 41 -8.17 -22.73 -6.58
CA THR A 41 -7.04 -21.83 -6.83
C THR A 41 -7.36 -20.35 -6.53
N GLU A 42 -8.59 -19.90 -6.77
CA GLU A 42 -9.02 -18.54 -6.40
C GLU A 42 -9.08 -18.39 -4.88
N PHE A 43 -9.64 -19.38 -4.18
CA PHE A 43 -9.68 -19.37 -2.72
C PHE A 43 -8.29 -19.31 -2.09
N ILE A 44 -7.36 -20.14 -2.59
CA ILE A 44 -5.94 -20.08 -2.22
C ILE A 44 -5.38 -18.65 -2.42
N GLN A 45 -5.65 -18.03 -3.57
CA GLN A 45 -5.14 -16.68 -3.86
C GLN A 45 -5.65 -15.63 -2.88
N PHE A 46 -6.91 -15.73 -2.44
CA PHE A 46 -7.44 -14.86 -1.39
C PHE A 46 -6.73 -15.11 -0.05
N MET A 47 -6.53 -16.37 0.36
CA MET A 47 -5.79 -16.67 1.59
C MET A 47 -4.36 -16.15 1.55
N LEU A 48 -3.67 -16.29 0.42
CA LEU A 48 -2.32 -15.73 0.22
C LEU A 48 -2.30 -14.21 0.37
N THR A 49 -3.32 -13.55 -0.17
CA THR A 49 -3.48 -12.10 -0.04
C THR A 49 -3.73 -11.70 1.41
N ALA A 50 -4.54 -12.48 2.14
CA ALA A 50 -4.78 -12.28 3.57
C ALA A 50 -3.50 -12.48 4.39
N ILE A 51 -2.75 -13.55 4.15
CA ILE A 51 -1.45 -13.83 4.79
C ILE A 51 -0.51 -12.64 4.61
N GLY A 52 -0.28 -12.20 3.37
CA GLY A 52 0.60 -11.06 3.09
C GLY A 52 0.12 -9.75 3.73
N PHE A 53 -1.20 -9.55 3.81
CA PHE A 53 -1.78 -8.35 4.45
C PHE A 53 -1.61 -8.36 5.97
N TYR A 54 -1.95 -9.45 6.64
CA TYR A 54 -1.81 -9.55 8.09
C TYR A 54 -0.34 -9.53 8.53
N ASP A 55 0.52 -10.26 7.84
CA ASP A 55 1.95 -10.23 8.10
C ASP A 55 2.54 -8.83 7.92
N TYR A 56 2.08 -8.09 6.90
CA TYR A 56 2.46 -6.69 6.73
C TYR A 56 1.99 -5.80 7.90
N ILE A 57 0.74 -5.96 8.37
CA ILE A 57 0.22 -5.19 9.52
C ILE A 57 1.08 -5.44 10.77
N PHE A 58 1.34 -6.71 11.09
CA PHE A 58 2.08 -7.06 12.30
C PHE A 58 3.57 -6.76 12.19
N SER A 59 4.14 -6.77 10.99
CA SER A 59 5.56 -6.43 10.81
C SER A 59 5.81 -4.92 10.70
N ARG A 60 4.85 -4.16 10.17
CA ARG A 60 4.99 -2.74 9.83
C ARG A 60 3.76 -1.92 10.23
N PRO A 61 3.41 -1.89 11.53
CA PRO A 61 2.17 -1.27 12.00
C PRO A 61 2.07 0.23 11.67
N PHE A 62 3.21 0.96 11.70
CA PHE A 62 3.22 2.38 11.40
C PHE A 62 2.84 2.72 9.95
N ASP A 63 3.06 1.84 8.97
CA ASP A 63 2.78 2.20 7.58
C ASP A 63 1.27 2.34 7.31
N LEU A 64 0.43 1.72 8.12
CA LEU A 64 -1.03 1.70 7.99
C LEU A 64 -1.77 2.56 9.02
N LEU A 65 -1.05 3.20 9.94
CA LEU A 65 -1.57 3.90 11.12
C LEU A 65 -2.67 4.96 10.87
N PHE A 66 -2.71 5.48 9.64
CA PHE A 66 -3.69 6.49 9.20
C PHE A 66 -4.31 6.18 7.84
N GLN A 67 -4.33 4.89 7.48
CA GLN A 67 -4.85 4.40 6.22
C GLN A 67 -6.14 3.58 6.42
N ASP A 68 -7.06 4.08 7.25
CA ASP A 68 -8.31 3.37 7.61
C ASP A 68 -9.10 2.94 6.36
N ARG A 69 -9.10 3.78 5.31
CA ARG A 69 -9.73 3.46 4.03
C ARG A 69 -9.08 2.26 3.32
N ALA A 70 -7.75 2.15 3.35
CA ALA A 70 -7.05 1.01 2.75
C ALA A 70 -7.36 -0.25 3.56
N PHE A 71 -7.33 -0.16 4.89
CA PHE A 71 -7.69 -1.25 5.78
C PHE A 71 -9.11 -1.77 5.51
N MET A 72 -10.12 -0.90 5.50
CA MET A 72 -11.52 -1.28 5.20
C MET A 72 -11.67 -1.90 3.80
N GLN A 73 -10.87 -1.46 2.82
CA GLN A 73 -10.91 -2.08 1.49
C GLN A 73 -10.42 -3.52 1.53
N TYR A 74 -9.36 -3.82 2.28
CA TYR A 74 -8.87 -5.19 2.46
C TYR A 74 -9.86 -6.04 3.26
N GLU A 75 -10.42 -5.50 4.33
CA GLU A 75 -11.44 -6.16 5.15
C GLU A 75 -12.62 -6.60 4.27
N VAL A 76 -13.22 -5.67 3.52
CA VAL A 76 -14.41 -5.97 2.69
C VAL A 76 -14.09 -6.78 1.45
N GLN A 77 -12.93 -6.58 0.80
CA GLN A 77 -12.63 -7.25 -0.47
C GLN A 77 -11.96 -8.59 -0.31
N ILE A 78 -11.24 -8.85 0.79
CA ILE A 78 -10.43 -10.06 0.97
C ILE A 78 -10.88 -10.85 2.19
N ILE A 79 -10.95 -10.20 3.36
CA ILE A 79 -11.20 -10.88 4.64
C ILE A 79 -12.65 -11.35 4.76
N GLU A 80 -13.63 -10.46 4.55
CA GLU A 80 -15.06 -10.79 4.62
C GLU A 80 -15.42 -11.97 3.69
N PRO A 81 -15.00 -12.02 2.41
CA PRO A 81 -15.21 -13.19 1.56
C PRO A 81 -14.62 -14.49 2.12
N LEU A 82 -13.40 -14.43 2.70
CA LEU A 82 -12.75 -15.60 3.29
C LEU A 82 -13.49 -16.12 4.52
N ILE A 83 -13.91 -15.21 5.42
CA ILE A 83 -14.68 -15.54 6.62
C ILE A 83 -16.02 -16.19 6.26
N ASN A 84 -16.68 -15.69 5.20
CA ASN A 84 -17.96 -16.23 4.76
C ASN A 84 -17.83 -17.57 4.02
N TYR A 85 -16.70 -17.81 3.34
CA TYR A 85 -16.48 -19.01 2.54
C TYR A 85 -15.91 -20.19 3.34
N ASN A 86 -15.01 -19.94 4.30
CA ASN A 86 -14.29 -20.98 5.02
C ASN A 86 -14.49 -20.91 6.54
N GLU A 87 -15.21 -21.89 7.09
CA GLU A 87 -15.51 -21.94 8.53
C GLU A 87 -14.25 -22.13 9.39
N SER A 88 -13.23 -22.84 8.89
CA SER A 88 -11.95 -23.02 9.61
C SER A 88 -11.21 -21.70 9.73
N PHE A 89 -11.11 -20.93 8.64
CA PHE A 89 -10.51 -19.59 8.66
C PHE A 89 -11.27 -18.66 9.61
N LYS A 90 -12.60 -18.68 9.57
CA LYS A 90 -13.44 -17.91 10.49
C LYS A 90 -13.17 -18.26 11.95
N LYS A 91 -13.09 -19.55 12.29
CA LYS A 91 -12.79 -20.00 13.66
C LYS A 91 -11.43 -19.51 14.13
N VAL A 92 -10.39 -19.65 13.29
CA VAL A 92 -9.04 -19.16 13.62
C VAL A 92 -9.05 -17.64 13.79
N HIS A 93 -9.75 -16.90 12.94
CA HIS A 93 -9.88 -15.45 13.04
C HIS A 93 -10.56 -15.00 14.36
N GLU A 94 -11.63 -15.69 14.75
CA GLU A 94 -12.37 -15.43 16.00
C GLU A 94 -11.56 -15.85 17.24
N GLU A 95 -10.90 -17.01 17.21
CA GLU A 95 -10.08 -17.54 18.32
C GLU A 95 -8.93 -16.60 18.68
N TYR A 96 -8.26 -16.04 17.66
CA TYR A 96 -7.19 -15.08 17.87
C TYR A 96 -7.68 -13.67 18.16
N ALA A 97 -8.99 -13.40 18.07
CA ALA A 97 -9.60 -12.07 18.22
C ALA A 97 -8.87 -11.02 17.37
N VAL A 98 -8.67 -11.32 16.08
CA VAL A 98 -7.77 -10.57 15.18
C VAL A 98 -8.18 -9.10 15.05
N ASP A 99 -9.48 -8.82 15.02
CA ASP A 99 -9.99 -7.44 14.92
C ASP A 99 -9.59 -6.60 16.15
N GLU A 100 -9.70 -7.17 17.34
CA GLU A 100 -9.29 -6.53 18.59
C GLU A 100 -7.77 -6.36 18.64
N LEU A 101 -7.03 -7.37 18.19
CA LEU A 101 -5.58 -7.34 18.14
C LEU A 101 -5.06 -6.23 17.23
N ILE A 102 -5.61 -6.13 16.02
CA ILE A 102 -5.25 -5.08 15.07
C ILE A 102 -5.64 -3.71 15.63
N SER A 103 -6.83 -3.57 16.19
CA SER A 103 -7.28 -2.32 16.79
C SER A 103 -6.35 -1.86 17.91
N SER A 104 -5.93 -2.78 18.79
CA SER A 104 -4.99 -2.51 19.88
C SER A 104 -3.62 -2.05 19.38
N ILE A 105 -3.05 -2.74 18.39
CA ILE A 105 -1.76 -2.37 17.79
C ILE A 105 -1.85 -1.01 17.09
N MET A 106 -2.94 -0.77 16.37
CA MET A 106 -3.18 0.50 15.69
C MET A 106 -3.34 1.66 16.68
N GLU A 107 -4.08 1.46 17.77
CA GLU A 107 -4.26 2.47 18.81
C GLU A 107 -2.93 2.77 19.54
N ALA A 108 -2.18 1.74 19.90
CA ALA A 108 -0.86 1.89 20.49
C ALA A 108 0.08 2.67 19.55
N GLY A 109 0.06 2.33 18.27
CA GLY A 109 0.86 3.02 17.27
C GLY A 109 0.41 4.47 17.09
N LYS A 110 -0.91 4.75 17.04
CA LYS A 110 -1.49 6.12 16.97
C LYS A 110 -1.04 6.96 18.17
N LYS A 111 -1.03 6.38 19.37
CA LYS A 111 -0.53 7.04 20.58
C LYS A 111 0.95 7.41 20.44
N ARG A 112 1.79 6.46 20.02
CA ARG A 112 3.23 6.71 19.80
C ARG A 112 3.48 7.75 18.71
N ALA A 113 2.70 7.72 17.64
CA ALA A 113 2.77 8.72 16.57
C ALA A 113 2.38 10.12 17.08
N ALA A 114 1.34 10.21 17.91
CA ALA A 114 0.91 11.47 18.52
C ALA A 114 1.98 12.06 19.45
N GLU A 115 2.69 11.22 20.23
CA GLU A 115 3.85 11.63 21.02
C GLU A 115 4.98 12.20 20.15
N GLY A 116 5.16 11.65 18.94
CA GLY A 116 6.07 12.18 17.91
C GLY A 116 5.55 13.40 17.13
N GLY A 117 4.35 13.91 17.44
CA GLY A 117 3.72 15.05 16.77
C GLY A 117 2.92 14.72 15.51
N TYR A 118 2.67 13.43 15.23
CA TYR A 118 1.89 12.95 14.09
C TYR A 118 0.48 12.57 14.55
N THR A 119 -0.48 13.47 14.33
CA THR A 119 -1.90 13.25 14.69
C THR A 119 -2.80 12.91 13.50
N ASN A 120 -2.27 13.05 12.28
CA ASN A 120 -3.05 12.95 11.05
C ASN A 120 -2.26 12.20 9.97
N SER A 121 -2.98 11.62 9.01
CA SER A 121 -2.35 11.01 7.84
C SER A 121 -1.46 11.99 7.09
N LEU A 122 -0.34 11.50 6.54
CA LEU A 122 0.57 12.32 5.74
C LEU A 122 -0.14 13.01 4.57
N GLN A 123 -1.12 12.35 3.97
CA GLN A 123 -1.92 12.92 2.88
C GLN A 123 -2.79 14.08 3.37
N LYS A 124 -3.47 13.95 4.53
CA LYS A 124 -4.26 15.03 5.13
C LYS A 124 -3.36 16.21 5.48
N THR A 125 -2.23 15.94 6.12
CA THR A 125 -1.26 16.96 6.53
C THR A 125 -0.65 17.66 5.32
N SER A 126 -0.20 16.92 4.30
CA SER A 126 0.30 17.51 3.05
C SER A 126 -0.75 18.36 2.36
N ARG A 127 -2.00 17.89 2.26
CA ARG A 127 -3.09 18.65 1.65
C ARG A 127 -3.32 19.99 2.34
N LYS A 128 -3.15 20.05 3.67
CA LYS A 128 -3.26 21.30 4.44
C LYS A 128 -2.24 22.37 4.01
N TYR A 129 -1.03 21.97 3.62
CA TYR A 129 0.00 22.93 3.16
C TYR A 129 -0.01 23.15 1.65
N THR A 130 -0.32 22.12 0.87
CA THR A 130 -0.35 22.22 -0.60
C THR A 130 -1.56 22.98 -1.10
N LEU A 131 -2.72 22.88 -0.44
CA LEU A 131 -3.95 23.55 -0.87
C LEU A 131 -3.84 25.10 -0.86
N PRO A 132 -3.36 25.75 0.21
CA PRO A 132 -3.10 27.19 0.19
C PRO A 132 -2.08 27.60 -0.88
N LEU A 133 -1.06 26.77 -1.12
CA LEU A 133 -0.07 27.01 -2.17
C LEU A 133 -0.74 26.99 -3.55
N TYR A 134 -1.58 26.00 -3.84
CA TYR A 134 -2.35 25.95 -5.10
C TYR A 134 -3.28 27.16 -5.25
N ILE A 135 -4.04 27.52 -4.20
CA ILE A 135 -4.94 28.68 -4.25
C ILE A 135 -4.13 29.96 -4.49
N GLY A 136 -3.02 30.14 -3.79
CA GLY A 136 -2.13 31.29 -3.96
C GLY A 136 -1.56 31.39 -5.37
N THR A 137 -1.12 30.26 -5.94
CA THR A 137 -0.58 30.22 -7.32
C THR A 137 -1.64 30.54 -8.36
N ILE A 138 -2.86 29.98 -8.24
CA ILE A 138 -3.98 30.28 -9.13
C ILE A 138 -4.37 31.76 -9.03
N ALA A 139 -4.46 32.31 -7.82
CA ALA A 139 -4.78 33.72 -7.61
C ALA A 139 -3.70 34.63 -8.21
N ALA A 140 -2.42 34.32 -8.00
CA ALA A 140 -1.31 35.07 -8.56
C ALA A 140 -1.32 35.06 -10.10
N MET A 141 -1.53 33.89 -10.71
CA MET A 141 -1.67 33.79 -12.17
C MET A 141 -2.87 34.57 -12.68
N GLY A 142 -4.01 34.50 -12.00
CA GLY A 142 -5.21 35.26 -12.35
C GLY A 142 -4.99 36.77 -12.32
N VAL A 143 -4.30 37.28 -11.29
CA VAL A 143 -3.94 38.70 -11.18
C VAL A 143 -3.01 39.12 -12.32
N VAL A 144 -1.96 38.34 -12.60
CA VAL A 144 -1.03 38.63 -13.70
C VAL A 144 -1.78 38.67 -15.04
N LEU A 145 -2.68 37.72 -15.29
CA LEU A 145 -3.47 37.66 -16.52
C LEU A 145 -4.39 38.88 -16.68
N VAL A 146 -5.10 39.28 -15.63
CA VAL A 146 -5.98 40.47 -15.65
C VAL A 146 -5.17 41.75 -15.88
N LEU A 147 -4.07 41.93 -15.17
CA LEU A 147 -3.21 43.12 -15.31
C LEU A 147 -2.57 43.21 -16.70
N SER A 148 -2.22 42.07 -17.29
CA SER A 148 -1.70 42.00 -18.66
C SER A 148 -2.78 42.37 -19.68
N PHE A 149 -4.01 41.90 -19.49
CA PHE A 149 -5.14 42.27 -20.35
C PHE A 149 -5.50 43.76 -20.27
N MET A 150 -5.34 44.39 -19.10
CA MET A 150 -5.53 45.83 -18.91
C MET A 150 -4.37 46.69 -19.46
N GLY A 151 -3.29 46.08 -19.98
CA GLY A 151 -2.12 46.79 -20.48
C GLY A 151 -1.30 47.49 -19.39
N LEU A 152 -1.49 47.12 -18.12
CA LEU A 152 -0.77 47.69 -16.98
C LEU A 152 0.61 47.08 -16.79
N ILE A 153 0.84 45.88 -17.33
CA ILE A 153 2.14 45.20 -17.33
C ILE A 153 2.74 45.33 -18.73
N PRO A 154 3.99 45.81 -18.87
CA PRO A 154 4.68 45.84 -20.15
C PRO A 154 4.86 44.43 -20.71
N ALA A 155 4.62 44.27 -22.01
CA ALA A 155 4.82 43.00 -22.71
C ALA A 155 6.23 42.45 -22.45
N GLY A 156 6.31 41.19 -22.03
CA GLY A 156 7.58 40.52 -21.68
C GLY A 156 7.89 40.51 -20.18
N VAL A 157 7.42 41.47 -19.39
CA VAL A 157 7.60 41.48 -17.91
C VAL A 157 6.76 40.38 -17.25
N GLU A 158 5.64 40.03 -17.88
CA GLU A 158 4.72 38.96 -17.48
C GLU A 158 5.45 37.63 -17.26
N TRP A 159 6.37 37.28 -18.17
CA TRP A 159 7.13 36.03 -18.12
C TRP A 159 8.07 35.96 -16.91
N TYR A 160 8.67 37.08 -16.52
CA TYR A 160 9.55 37.15 -15.35
C TYR A 160 8.81 36.92 -14.04
N VAL A 161 7.49 37.17 -14.00
CA VAL A 161 6.65 36.90 -12.82
C VAL A 161 6.04 35.50 -12.92
N MET A 162 5.56 35.09 -14.10
CA MET A 162 4.91 33.80 -14.29
C MET A 162 5.87 32.61 -14.12
N ILE A 163 7.10 32.71 -14.59
CA ILE A 163 8.06 31.60 -14.50
C ILE A 163 8.35 31.20 -13.04
N PRO A 164 8.74 32.13 -12.13
CA PRO A 164 8.92 31.79 -10.72
C PRO A 164 7.65 31.24 -10.05
N VAL A 165 6.48 31.81 -10.36
CA VAL A 165 5.20 31.34 -9.81
C VAL A 165 4.90 29.91 -10.26
N LEU A 166 5.12 29.59 -11.53
CA LEU A 166 4.95 28.24 -12.08
C LEU A 166 5.94 27.25 -11.45
N ILE A 167 7.21 27.64 -11.28
CA ILE A 167 8.22 26.81 -10.62
C ILE A 167 7.79 26.47 -9.18
N VAL A 168 7.34 27.47 -8.41
CA VAL A 168 6.85 27.24 -7.04
C VAL A 168 5.57 26.39 -7.03
N ALA A 169 4.66 26.59 -7.98
CA ALA A 169 3.44 25.81 -8.11
C ALA A 169 3.72 24.33 -8.44
N CYS A 170 4.70 24.05 -9.29
CA CYS A 170 5.05 22.70 -9.70
C CYS A 170 5.94 21.97 -8.69
N LEU A 171 6.98 22.63 -8.19
CA LEU A 171 7.96 22.01 -7.29
C LEU A 171 7.57 22.09 -5.82
N GLY A 172 6.84 23.13 -5.41
CA GLY A 172 6.45 23.34 -4.02
C GLY A 172 5.71 22.15 -3.40
N PRO A 173 4.63 21.63 -4.01
CA PRO A 173 3.92 20.45 -3.52
C PRO A 173 4.81 19.21 -3.44
N THR A 174 5.64 19.00 -4.44
CA THR A 174 6.58 17.87 -4.50
C THR A 174 7.59 17.92 -3.36
N LEU A 175 8.15 19.10 -3.09
CA LEU A 175 9.08 19.31 -1.98
C LEU A 175 8.40 19.10 -0.62
N ILE A 176 7.20 19.66 -0.42
CA ILE A 176 6.42 19.47 0.82
C ILE A 176 6.18 17.97 1.07
N ASN A 177 5.71 17.25 0.06
CA ASN A 177 5.49 15.81 0.14
C ASN A 177 6.78 15.05 0.48
N TYR A 178 7.88 15.37 -0.19
CA TYR A 178 9.18 14.75 0.05
C TYR A 178 9.66 14.95 1.48
N PHE A 179 9.61 16.18 2.00
CA PHE A 179 10.03 16.47 3.38
C PHE A 179 9.15 15.76 4.41
N MET A 180 7.83 15.74 4.20
CA MET A 180 6.91 15.02 5.09
C MET A 180 7.16 13.52 5.09
N GLN A 181 7.32 12.92 3.92
CA GLN A 181 7.62 11.50 3.80
C GLN A 181 8.97 11.16 4.41
N LYS A 182 9.99 11.99 4.20
CA LYS A 182 11.32 11.80 4.80
C LYS A 182 11.26 11.84 6.33
N ASN A 183 10.56 12.82 6.90
CA ASN A 183 10.40 12.93 8.35
C ASN A 183 9.62 11.74 8.92
N TRP A 184 8.58 11.28 8.21
CA TRP A 184 7.82 10.09 8.61
C TRP A 184 8.64 8.82 8.60
N MET A 185 9.40 8.58 7.53
CA MET A 185 10.29 7.41 7.45
C MET A 185 11.33 7.42 8.57
N LYS A 186 11.87 8.61 8.89
CA LYS A 186 12.78 8.78 10.02
C LYS A 186 12.10 8.48 11.36
N PHE A 187 10.88 8.99 11.57
CA PHE A 187 10.10 8.67 12.76
C PHE A 187 9.90 7.17 12.94
N ILE A 188 9.55 6.46 11.85
CA ILE A 188 9.40 4.99 11.86
C ILE A 188 10.72 4.33 12.24
N GLU A 189 11.83 4.69 11.58
CA GLU A 189 13.14 4.12 11.85
C GLU A 189 13.56 4.29 13.32
N ASP A 190 13.32 5.48 13.87
CA ASP A 190 13.68 5.82 15.25
C ASP A 190 12.78 5.14 16.31
N ASN A 191 11.53 4.75 15.97
CA ASN A 191 10.54 4.25 16.95
C ASN A 191 10.12 2.79 16.76
N LEU A 192 10.41 2.16 15.61
CA LEU A 192 9.90 0.83 15.29
C LEU A 192 10.40 -0.24 16.27
N GLN A 193 11.68 -0.23 16.63
CA GLN A 193 12.24 -1.23 17.53
C GLN A 193 11.67 -1.13 18.95
N ASP A 194 11.54 0.10 19.46
CA ASP A 194 10.92 0.35 20.77
C ASP A 194 9.46 -0.08 20.76
N PHE A 195 8.72 0.28 19.71
CA PHE A 195 7.31 -0.12 19.56
C PHE A 195 7.15 -1.64 19.54
N ILE A 196 7.98 -2.35 18.78
CA ILE A 196 7.96 -3.81 18.72
C ILE A 196 8.25 -4.41 20.10
N SER A 197 9.19 -3.83 20.85
CA SER A 197 9.56 -4.32 22.18
C SER A 197 8.45 -4.10 23.21
N GLU A 198 7.76 -2.97 23.14
CA GLU A 198 6.64 -2.62 24.02
C GLU A 198 5.38 -3.47 23.75
N ASN A 199 5.16 -3.88 22.50
CA ASN A 199 3.96 -4.62 22.04
C ASN A 199 4.29 -6.05 21.60
N ILE A 200 5.36 -6.63 22.13
CA ILE A 200 5.89 -7.92 21.67
C ILE A 200 4.87 -9.07 21.79
N ASN A 201 4.01 -9.01 22.81
CA ASN A 201 3.01 -10.06 23.05
C ASN A 201 1.89 -10.01 22.01
N GLU A 202 1.37 -8.82 21.71
CA GLU A 202 0.35 -8.61 20.67
C GLU A 202 0.91 -8.99 19.30
N LEU A 203 2.12 -8.52 18.97
CA LEU A 203 2.75 -8.80 17.68
C LEU A 203 3.05 -10.29 17.50
N LYS A 204 3.48 -10.97 18.58
CA LYS A 204 3.67 -12.42 18.57
C LYS A 204 2.35 -13.15 18.34
N LYS A 205 1.27 -12.76 19.03
CA LYS A 205 -0.06 -13.33 18.81
C LYS A 205 -0.52 -13.16 17.36
N GLY A 206 -0.21 -12.01 16.76
CA GLY A 206 -0.50 -11.73 15.35
C GLY A 206 0.30 -12.62 14.40
N ARG A 207 1.59 -12.85 14.70
CA ARG A 207 2.43 -13.79 13.95
C ARG A 207 1.92 -15.22 14.06
N ASP A 208 1.56 -15.67 15.26
CA ASP A 208 1.01 -17.01 15.50
C ASP A 208 -0.29 -17.22 14.70
N PHE A 209 -1.17 -16.19 14.65
CA PHE A 209 -2.34 -16.20 13.77
C PHE A 209 -1.97 -16.37 12.29
N VAL A 210 -0.99 -15.61 11.78
CA VAL A 210 -0.55 -15.75 10.38
C VAL A 210 -0.03 -17.16 10.10
N GLN A 211 0.71 -17.75 11.04
CA GLN A 211 1.17 -19.14 10.93
C GLN A 211 0.00 -20.13 10.82
N GLU A 212 -1.06 -19.96 11.61
CA GLU A 212 -2.25 -20.81 11.53
C GLU A 212 -3.00 -20.66 10.20
N VAL A 213 -3.05 -19.44 9.63
CA VAL A 213 -3.61 -19.22 8.29
C VAL A 213 -2.76 -19.89 7.22
N ILE A 214 -1.42 -19.83 7.34
CA ILE A 214 -0.49 -20.55 6.45
C ILE A 214 -0.72 -22.07 6.55
N ASN A 215 -0.84 -22.61 7.76
CA ASN A 215 -1.10 -24.04 8.00
C ASN A 215 -2.45 -24.47 7.40
N THR A 216 -3.49 -23.64 7.56
CA THR A 216 -4.81 -23.87 6.96
C THR A 216 -4.71 -23.89 5.43
N ALA A 217 -4.00 -22.93 4.84
CA ALA A 217 -3.81 -22.87 3.39
C ALA A 217 -3.03 -24.08 2.85
N HIS A 218 -1.95 -24.46 3.54
CA HIS A 218 -1.16 -25.64 3.21
C HIS A 218 -1.98 -26.92 3.30
N GLY A 219 -2.77 -27.11 4.37
CA GLY A 219 -3.66 -28.26 4.53
C GLY A 219 -4.67 -28.39 3.40
N ILE A 220 -5.25 -27.27 2.96
CA ILE A 220 -6.20 -27.24 1.84
C ILE A 220 -5.50 -27.54 0.51
N MET A 221 -4.28 -27.04 0.30
CA MET A 221 -3.49 -27.41 -0.88
C MET A 221 -3.21 -28.90 -0.93
N MET A 222 -2.83 -29.49 0.21
CA MET A 222 -2.58 -30.93 0.31
C MET A 222 -3.84 -31.76 0.06
N GLU A 223 -4.99 -31.36 0.62
CA GLU A 223 -6.28 -32.04 0.42
C GLU A 223 -6.76 -32.00 -1.03
N LYS A 224 -6.50 -30.88 -1.72
CA LYS A 224 -6.91 -30.67 -3.12
C LYS A 224 -5.82 -31.03 -4.13
N GLU A 225 -4.72 -31.61 -3.67
CA GLU A 225 -3.54 -31.98 -4.48
C GLU A 225 -2.95 -30.79 -5.28
N ILE A 226 -3.11 -29.57 -4.78
CA ILE A 226 -2.64 -28.36 -5.44
C ILE A 226 -1.15 -28.17 -5.16
N ASP A 227 -0.36 -28.02 -6.21
CA ASP A 227 1.07 -27.71 -6.08
C ASP A 227 1.29 -26.28 -5.56
N GLY A 228 1.67 -26.19 -4.28
CA GLY A 228 1.94 -24.96 -3.56
C GLY A 228 3.10 -24.13 -4.12
N ARG A 229 4.03 -24.74 -4.87
CA ARG A 229 5.16 -24.05 -5.53
C ARG A 229 4.73 -23.10 -6.64
N ARG A 230 3.50 -23.28 -7.16
CA ARG A 230 2.91 -22.40 -8.17
C ARG A 230 2.53 -21.04 -7.59
N PHE A 231 2.36 -20.96 -6.27
CA PHE A 231 1.90 -19.77 -5.60
C PHE A 231 3.07 -19.08 -4.90
N ARG A 232 3.44 -17.91 -5.43
CA ARG A 232 4.41 -17.02 -4.79
C ARG A 232 3.69 -15.97 -3.99
N MET A 233 4.13 -15.75 -2.76
CA MET A 233 3.60 -14.72 -1.89
C MET A 233 4.72 -13.84 -1.33
N MET A 234 4.35 -12.64 -0.92
CA MET A 234 5.23 -11.71 -0.23
C MET A 234 4.95 -11.80 1.26
N VAL A 235 5.99 -12.07 2.04
CA VAL A 235 5.98 -12.07 3.51
C VAL A 235 7.08 -11.17 4.05
N PHE A 236 6.89 -10.62 5.22
CA PHE A 236 7.80 -9.72 5.94
C PHE A 236 8.53 -10.44 7.06
N ASN A 237 8.02 -11.60 7.51
CA ASN A 237 8.72 -12.52 8.39
C ASN A 237 9.19 -13.78 7.64
N ASN A 238 10.34 -14.33 8.05
CA ASN A 238 10.97 -15.51 7.43
C ASN A 238 10.91 -16.76 8.32
N ASP A 239 10.30 -16.67 9.49
CA ASP A 239 10.25 -17.71 10.51
C ASP A 239 8.98 -18.57 10.42
N TYR A 240 8.19 -18.39 9.37
CA TYR A 240 7.01 -19.19 9.13
C TYR A 240 7.36 -20.62 8.71
N GLU A 241 6.69 -21.58 9.34
CA GLU A 241 6.73 -22.99 8.95
C GLU A 241 5.93 -23.22 7.66
N ASN A 242 6.25 -24.30 6.95
CA ASN A 242 5.60 -24.69 5.68
C ASN A 242 5.80 -23.73 4.51
N LEU A 243 6.71 -22.75 4.64
CA LEU A 243 7.13 -21.87 3.55
C LEU A 243 8.60 -22.11 3.19
N ASN A 244 8.92 -22.09 1.89
CA ASN A 244 10.31 -21.94 1.43
C ASN A 244 10.56 -20.50 0.99
N ILE A 245 11.59 -19.90 1.55
CA ILE A 245 12.04 -18.57 1.12
C ILE A 245 12.84 -18.72 -0.17
N LEU A 246 12.34 -18.11 -1.26
CA LEU A 246 12.97 -18.14 -2.57
C LEU A 246 13.97 -16.99 -2.74
N GLU A 247 13.58 -15.80 -2.29
CA GLU A 247 14.36 -14.58 -2.48
C GLU A 247 14.10 -13.58 -1.36
N GLU A 248 15.14 -12.92 -0.87
CA GLU A 248 15.04 -11.71 -0.05
C GLU A 248 15.16 -10.49 -0.96
N ARG A 249 14.19 -9.56 -0.86
CA ARG A 249 14.19 -8.30 -1.59
C ARG A 249 14.12 -7.13 -0.63
N ALA A 250 14.77 -6.04 -1.01
CA ALA A 250 14.67 -4.77 -0.32
C ALA A 250 14.18 -3.69 -1.30
N GLN A 251 13.01 -3.09 -1.02
CA GLN A 251 12.48 -1.99 -1.81
C GLN A 251 12.19 -0.79 -0.91
N LYS A 252 12.78 0.37 -1.23
CA LYS A 252 12.59 1.63 -0.47
C LYS A 252 12.87 1.49 1.05
N GLY A 253 13.86 0.67 1.40
CA GLY A 253 14.23 0.41 2.81
C GLY A 253 13.33 -0.62 3.51
N ILE A 254 12.40 -1.23 2.80
CA ILE A 254 11.53 -2.29 3.31
C ILE A 254 12.09 -3.63 2.84
N ARG A 255 12.41 -4.51 3.79
CA ARG A 255 12.80 -5.90 3.49
C ARG A 255 11.54 -6.77 3.47
N PHE A 256 11.46 -7.63 2.48
CA PHE A 256 10.42 -8.65 2.34
C PHE A 256 11.00 -9.87 1.66
N TYR A 257 10.36 -11.00 1.87
CA TYR A 257 10.73 -12.29 1.33
C TYR A 257 9.67 -12.75 0.33
N VAL A 258 10.13 -13.27 -0.79
CA VAL A 258 9.28 -13.99 -1.73
C VAL A 258 9.33 -15.46 -1.32
N ALA A 259 8.19 -16.01 -0.96
CA ALA A 259 8.07 -17.38 -0.48
C ALA A 259 7.09 -18.20 -1.32
N ASP A 260 7.30 -19.51 -1.36
CA ASP A 260 6.32 -20.50 -1.80
C ASP A 260 6.01 -21.50 -0.68
N PHE A 261 5.00 -22.35 -0.88
CA PHE A 261 4.70 -23.40 0.10
C PHE A 261 5.64 -24.60 -0.06
N SER A 262 6.03 -25.18 1.07
CA SER A 262 6.72 -26.47 1.13
C SER A 262 5.76 -27.61 0.87
N THR A 263 5.51 -27.91 -0.41
CA THR A 263 4.73 -29.08 -0.85
C THR A 263 5.62 -30.20 -1.41
N PRO A 264 5.31 -31.48 -1.11
CA PRO A 264 5.92 -32.60 -1.79
C PRO A 264 5.53 -32.57 -3.28
N PRO A 265 6.39 -33.11 -4.17
CA PRO A 265 6.03 -33.22 -5.58
C PRO A 265 4.86 -34.19 -5.74
N PHE A 266 3.73 -33.69 -6.24
CA PHE A 266 2.64 -34.55 -6.71
C PHE A 266 3.07 -35.12 -8.07
N GLU A 267 3.20 -36.45 -8.17
CA GLU A 267 3.49 -37.11 -9.46
C GLU A 267 2.31 -36.85 -10.42
N GLU A 268 2.59 -36.13 -11.52
CA GLU A 268 1.76 -35.98 -12.72
C GLU A 268 0.27 -35.62 -12.53
N MET A 269 -0.04 -34.36 -12.19
CA MET A 269 -1.24 -33.75 -12.75
C MET A 269 -0.94 -33.28 -14.17
N GLY A 270 -1.44 -34.07 -15.13
CA GLY A 270 -1.22 -33.94 -16.56
C GLY A 270 -1.43 -32.55 -17.14
N ASP A 271 -0.80 -32.37 -18.30
CA ASP A 271 -0.63 -31.17 -19.13
C ASP A 271 -1.91 -30.45 -19.62
N GLU A 272 -2.91 -30.21 -18.77
CA GLU A 272 -4.08 -29.41 -19.14
C GLU A 272 -3.93 -27.91 -18.78
N ALA A 273 -3.05 -27.56 -17.84
CA ALA A 273 -2.85 -26.15 -17.41
C ALA A 273 -1.74 -25.39 -18.17
N ASN A 274 -0.90 -26.07 -18.95
CA ASN A 274 0.12 -25.44 -19.80
C ASN A 274 -0.47 -24.75 -21.06
N LYS A 275 -1.81 -24.65 -21.17
CA LYS A 275 -2.53 -23.88 -22.19
C LYS A 275 -2.86 -22.44 -21.78
N ALA A 276 -2.41 -21.96 -20.62
CA ALA A 276 -2.34 -20.53 -20.39
C ALA A 276 -1.18 -19.97 -21.21
N GLU A 277 -1.48 -19.62 -22.47
CA GLU A 277 -0.63 -18.91 -23.42
C GLU A 277 0.23 -17.87 -22.69
N LYS A 278 1.55 -18.05 -22.73
CA LYS A 278 2.48 -16.93 -22.49
C LYS A 278 2.02 -15.79 -23.40
N PRO A 279 1.87 -14.54 -22.92
CA PRO A 279 1.63 -13.43 -23.83
C PRO A 279 2.76 -13.45 -24.86
N LYS A 280 2.40 -13.61 -26.14
CA LYS A 280 3.33 -13.46 -27.24
C LYS A 280 3.91 -12.06 -27.13
N ILE A 281 5.17 -11.98 -26.72
CA ILE A 281 5.98 -10.79 -26.94
C ILE A 281 6.20 -10.78 -28.45
N ASP A 282 5.65 -9.75 -29.09
CA ASP A 282 5.72 -9.52 -30.53
C ASP A 282 7.15 -9.10 -30.88
N GLU A 283 8.04 -10.08 -31.02
CA GLU A 283 9.36 -9.93 -31.63
C GLU A 283 9.20 -10.18 -33.14
N GLY A 284 9.08 -9.11 -33.93
CA GLY A 284 9.23 -9.21 -35.39
C GLY A 284 8.41 -8.23 -36.22
N SER A 285 8.84 -6.97 -36.29
CA SER A 285 8.77 -6.23 -37.55
C SER A 285 10.10 -5.51 -37.79
N GLU A 286 11.09 -6.28 -38.21
CA GLU A 286 12.16 -5.79 -39.08
C GLU A 286 11.67 -5.87 -40.53
N GLU A 287 11.64 -4.72 -41.20
CA GLU A 287 12.08 -4.50 -42.59
C GLU A 287 12.04 -2.97 -42.79
N SER A 288 13.21 -2.31 -42.79
CA SER A 288 13.98 -1.84 -43.97
C SER A 288 13.34 -0.58 -44.58
N GLU A 289 14.01 0.55 -44.83
CA GLU A 289 15.28 0.85 -45.49
C GLU A 289 15.69 2.30 -45.09
N GLU A 290 16.96 2.55 -44.75
CA GLU A 290 17.96 3.22 -45.61
C GLU A 290 17.80 4.76 -45.73
N PHE A 291 18.70 5.55 -45.10
CA PHE A 291 19.41 6.64 -45.78
C PHE A 291 20.54 7.26 -44.92
N GLU A 292 21.76 7.14 -45.47
CA GLU A 292 22.90 8.07 -45.47
C GLU A 292 23.54 8.63 -44.17
N LYS A 293 24.72 8.06 -43.90
CA LYS A 293 26.06 8.68 -43.81
C LYS A 293 26.20 10.21 -43.59
N SER A 294 27.28 10.50 -42.84
CA SER A 294 28.08 11.73 -42.70
C SER A 294 27.60 12.62 -41.54
N ASP A 295 28.42 13.11 -40.60
CA ASP A 295 29.85 13.36 -40.63
C ASP A 295 30.54 13.13 -39.28
N GLU A 296 31.75 12.62 -39.44
CA GLU A 296 32.89 12.56 -38.54
C GLU A 296 33.36 13.99 -38.21
N TRP A 297 33.48 14.35 -36.93
CA TRP A 297 34.33 15.46 -36.51
C TRP A 297 35.25 15.01 -35.39
N GLU A 298 36.45 14.64 -35.82
CA GLU A 298 37.65 14.60 -35.00
C GLU A 298 38.02 15.99 -34.46
N ILE A 299 38.65 15.90 -33.30
CA ILE A 299 39.18 16.91 -32.41
C ILE A 299 40.26 17.75 -33.11
N LYS A 300 40.32 19.05 -32.77
CA LYS A 300 41.58 19.78 -32.69
C LYS A 300 41.68 20.55 -31.39
N GLU A 301 42.49 19.99 -30.48
CA GLU A 301 43.33 20.78 -29.57
C GLU A 301 44.40 21.49 -30.41
N GLU A 302 44.64 22.77 -30.12
CA GLU A 302 45.97 23.41 -30.13
C GLU A 302 45.81 24.88 -29.69
N GLY A 303 46.59 25.31 -28.68
CA GLY A 303 46.77 26.72 -28.30
C GLY A 303 46.77 26.97 -26.80
#